data_AF-R9JLR1-F1
#
_entry.id   AF-R9JLR1-F1
#
_cell.length_a   1.000
_cell.length_b   1.000
_cell.length_c   1.000
_cell.angle_alpha   90.00
_cell.angle_beta   90.00
_cell.angle_gamma   90.00
#
_symmetry.space_group_name_H-M   'P 1'
#
loop_
_entity.id
_entity.type
_entity.pdbx_description
1 polymer ?
#
loop_
_entity_poly.entity_id
_entity_poly.type
_entity_poly.pdbx_seq_one_letter_code
_entity_poly.pdbx_strand_id
1 'polypeptide(L)' 'MKKAALILSIIFIILTFAGAGYVLYHGGNVNAGFAAVPMVFALVCTAFYRNKK' A
#
# COMPACT_ATOMS: atom_id res chain seq x y z
N MET A 1 -14.06 13.36 -2.13
CA MET A 1 -12.58 13.38 -2.32
C MET A 1 -11.81 12.83 -1.11
N LYS A 2 -11.86 13.45 0.07
CA LYS A 2 -11.13 12.97 1.27
C LYS A 2 -11.48 11.53 1.70
N LYS A 3 -12.77 11.18 1.78
CA LYS A 3 -13.22 9.81 2.13
C LYS A 3 -12.73 8.74 1.14
N ALA A 4 -12.73 9.07 -0.16
CA ALA A 4 -12.24 8.17 -1.20
C ALA A 4 -10.73 7.91 -1.07
N ALA A 5 -9.92 8.95 -0.83
CA ALA A 5 -8.49 8.81 -0.60
C ALA A 5 -8.18 7.97 0.65
N LEU A 6 -8.99 8.10 1.71
CA LEU A 6 -8.88 7.27 2.91
C LEU A 6 -9.14 5.80 2.60
N ILE A 7 -10.25 5.49 1.92
CA ILE A 7 -10.63 4.13 1.51
C ILE A 7 -9.56 3.52 0.61
N LEU A 8 -9.07 4.26 -0.40
CA LEU A 8 -7.97 3.80 -1.25
C LEU A 8 -6.71 3.50 -0.45
N SER A 9 -6.33 4.36 0.52
CA SER A 9 -5.15 4.10 1.34
C SER A 9 -5.29 2.80 2.15
N ILE A 10 -6.47 2.53 2.70
CA ILE A 10 -6.72 1.29 3.46
C ILE A 10 -6.58 0.06 2.55
N ILE A 11 -7.12 0.12 1.33
CA ILE A 11 -6.98 -0.95 0.33
C ILE A 11 -5.50 -1.20 0.01
N PHE A 12 -4.73 -0.14 -0.27
CA PHE A 12 -3.30 -0.27 -0.57
C PHE A 12 -2.47 -0.77 0.62
N ILE A 13 -2.85 -0.42 1.85
CA ILE A 13 -2.22 -0.96 3.05
C ILE A 13 -2.45 -2.47 3.14
N ILE A 14 -3.68 -2.95 2.96
CA ILE A 14 -3.99 -4.39 2.94
C ILE A 14 -3.18 -5.10 1.87
N LEU A 15 -3.13 -4.52 0.65
CA LEU A 15 -2.36 -5.09 -0.45
C LEU A 15 -0.84 -5.09 -0.17
N THR A 16 -0.32 -4.10 0.56
CA THR A 16 1.09 -4.07 1.01
C THR A 16 1.39 -5.24 1.93
N PHE A 17 0.53 -5.50 2.92
CA PHE A 17 0.70 -6.63 3.84
C PHE A 17 0.55 -7.98 3.13
N ALA A 18 -0.41 -8.09 2.20
CA ALA A 18 -0.57 -9.29 1.38
C ALA A 18 0.67 -9.54 0.50
N GLY A 19 1.19 -8.49 -0.15
CA GLY A 19 2.42 -8.55 -0.95
C GLY A 19 3.65 -8.90 -0.11
N ALA A 20 3.78 -8.33 1.09
CA ALA A 20 4.85 -8.67 2.03
C ALA A 20 4.75 -10.13 2.47
N GLY A 21 3.55 -10.59 2.83
CA GLY A 21 3.29 -11.99 3.17
C GLY A 21 3.64 -12.94 2.01
N TYR A 22 3.29 -12.58 0.78
CA TYR A 22 3.64 -13.34 -0.43
C TYR A 22 5.16 -13.44 -0.63
N VAL A 23 5.87 -12.31 -0.47
CA VAL A 23 7.34 -12.27 -0.58
C VAL A 23 8.00 -13.13 0.49
N LEU A 24 7.56 -13.02 1.74
CA LEU A 24 8.09 -13.80 2.85
C LEU A 24 7.77 -15.29 2.71
N TYR A 25 6.56 -15.65 2.25
CA TYR A 25 6.17 -17.04 2.02
C TYR A 25 7.04 -17.73 0.96
N HIS A 26 7.49 -16.99 -0.05
CA HIS A 26 8.42 -17.48 -1.06
C HIS A 26 9.90 -17.30 -0.66
N GLY A 27 10.18 -17.12 0.63
CA GLY A 27 11.54 -17.00 1.16
C GLY A 27 12.31 -15.77 0.66
N GLY A 28 11.61 -14.71 0.23
CA GLY A 28 12.24 -13.52 -0.35
C GLY A 28 12.76 -13.70 -1.78
N ASN A 29 12.50 -14.85 -2.43
CA ASN A 29 12.95 -15.11 -3.80
C ASN A 29 12.09 -14.42 -4.88
N VAL A 30 10.89 -13.96 -4.52
CA VAL A 30 9.98 -13.22 -5.40
C VAL A 30 10.14 -11.71 -5.23
N ASN A 31 9.76 -10.95 -6.26
CA ASN A 31 10.01 -9.51 -6.32
C ASN A 31 9.38 -8.75 -5.13
N ALA A 32 10.21 -8.01 -4.38
CA ALA A 32 9.78 -7.12 -3.30
C ALA A 32 8.83 -6.00 -3.77
N GLY A 33 8.78 -5.74 -5.08
CA GLY A 33 7.81 -4.87 -5.73
C GLY A 33 6.35 -5.20 -5.40
N PHE A 34 6.02 -6.46 -5.11
CA PHE A 34 4.67 -6.86 -4.66
C PHE A 34 4.24 -6.14 -3.38
N ALA A 35 5.18 -5.81 -2.48
CA ALA A 35 4.92 -5.02 -1.29
C ALA A 35 5.20 -3.52 -1.51
N ALA A 36 6.29 -3.20 -2.22
CA ALA A 36 6.76 -1.82 -2.37
C ALA A 36 5.83 -0.95 -3.22
N VAL A 37 5.26 -1.49 -4.30
CA VAL A 37 4.37 -0.72 -5.19
C VAL A 37 3.10 -0.28 -4.46
N PRO A 38 2.32 -1.19 -3.81
CA PRO A 38 1.16 -0.79 -3.01
C PRO A 38 1.51 0.18 -1.89
N MET A 39 2.68 0.04 -1.27
CA MET A 39 3.13 0.92 -0.19
C MET A 39 3.28 2.38 -0.66
N VAL A 40 3.88 2.60 -1.82
CA VAL A 40 4.03 3.96 -2.39
C VAL A 40 2.65 4.58 -2.66
N PHE A 41 1.71 3.81 -3.21
CA PHE A 41 0.35 4.30 -3.42
C PHE A 41 -0.39 4.61 -2.12
N ALA A 42 -0.24 3.77 -1.08
CA ALA A 42 -0.78 4.04 0.25
C ALA A 42 -0.27 5.38 0.78
N LEU A 43 1.04 5.62 0.72
CA LEU A 43 1.67 6.85 1.18
C LEU A 43 1.17 8.09 0.41
N VAL A 44 1.07 8.00 -0.92
CA VAL A 44 0.56 9.10 -1.76
C VAL A 44 -0.91 9.40 -1.42
N CYS A 45 -1.76 8.37 -1.30
CA CYS A 45 -3.17 8.54 -0.93
C CYS A 45 -3.33 9.15 0.46
N THR A 46 -2.55 8.68 1.45
CA THR A 46 -2.56 9.23 2.80
C THR A 46 -2.04 10.68 2.82
N ALA A 47 -0.97 10.99 2.09
CA ALA A 47 -0.42 12.33 1.98
C ALA A 47 -1.42 13.30 1.33
N PHE A 48 -2.14 12.87 0.29
CA PHE A 48 -3.20 13.65 -0.36
C PHE A 48 -4.38 13.89 0.58
N TYR A 49 -4.80 12.86 1.34
CA TYR A 49 -5.84 13.01 2.36
C TYR A 49 -5.45 14.06 3.41
N ARG A 50 -4.18 14.06 3.84
CA ARG A 50 -3.64 14.92 4.90
C ARG A 50 -3.40 16.36 4.43
N ASN A 51 -2.89 16.57 3.21
CA ASN A 51 -2.65 17.91 2.64
C ASN A 51 -3.92 18.65 2.23
N LYS A 52 -5.03 17.95 2.02
CA LYS A 52 -6.33 18.58 1.78
C LYS A 52 -6.99 19.07 3.08
N LYS A 53 -6.38 18.89 4.26
CA LYS A 53 -6.95 19.29 5.57
C LYS A 53 -7.19 20.80 5.59
#